data_AF-A0A7S0ER76-F1
#
_entry.id   AF-A0A7S0ER76-F1
#
_cell.length_a   1.000
_cell.length_b   1.000
_cell.length_c   1.000
_cell.angle_alpha   90.00
_cell.angle_beta   90.00
_cell.angle_gamma   90.00
#
_symmetry.space_group_name_H-M   'P 1'
#
loop_
_entity.id
_entity.type
_entity.pdbx_description
1 polymer ?
#
loop_
_entity_poly.entity_id
_entity_poly.type
_entity_poly.pdbx_seq_one_letter_code
_entity_poly.pdbx_strand_id
1 'polypeptide(L)'
;QSCFDVNGGSILQPPVVCSDTVQWGTRICPEGYQCLTLAKGPYDGLVNFDNVLFALLSIAQMMTLEGWVSIMRYVSDSTSGFVFFFFLALVLVGPLLSLKMFLAIITNRLNEM
;
A
#
# COMPACT_ATOMS: atom_id res chain seq x y z
N GLN A 1 6.49 -3.23 -9.31
CA GLN A 1 7.66 -2.94 -10.18
C GLN A 1 8.72 -2.26 -9.32
N SER A 2 10.01 -2.42 -9.63
CA SER A 2 11.14 -1.84 -8.88
C SER A 2 12.25 -1.38 -9.82
N CYS A 3 13.08 -0.45 -9.38
CA CYS A 3 14.24 0.01 -10.15
C CYS A 3 15.38 -1.01 -10.13
N PHE A 4 15.80 -1.43 -11.32
CA PHE A 4 16.87 -2.40 -11.53
C PHE A 4 17.96 -1.84 -12.45
N ASP A 5 19.23 -2.01 -12.08
CA ASP A 5 20.38 -1.59 -12.86
C ASP A 5 20.61 -2.54 -14.03
N VAL A 6 20.53 -2.03 -15.27
CA VAL A 6 20.71 -2.82 -16.49
C VAL A 6 22.18 -3.22 -16.75
N ASN A 7 23.14 -2.51 -16.15
CA ASN A 7 24.57 -2.76 -16.33
C ASN A 7 25.16 -3.55 -15.18
N GLY A 8 24.81 -3.19 -13.94
CA GLY A 8 25.32 -3.81 -12.73
C GLY A 8 24.49 -5.00 -12.20
N GLY A 9 23.29 -5.22 -12.74
CA GLY A 9 22.46 -6.36 -12.37
C GLY A 9 21.95 -6.33 -10.92
N SER A 10 21.83 -5.14 -10.33
CA SER A 10 21.46 -4.94 -8.92
C SER A 10 20.15 -4.17 -8.77
N ILE A 11 19.44 -4.39 -7.66
CA ILE A 11 18.25 -3.61 -7.30
C ILE A 11 18.69 -2.34 -6.59
N LEU A 12 18.07 -1.20 -6.92
CA LEU A 12 18.34 0.07 -6.24
C LEU A 12 18.04 -0.06 -4.72
N GLN A 13 18.99 0.34 -3.89
CA GLN A 13 18.87 0.35 -2.42
C GLN A 13 18.78 1.79 -1.90
N PRO A 14 17.72 2.17 -1.15
CA PRO A 14 16.60 1.33 -0.69
C PRO A 14 15.65 0.89 -1.82
N PRO A 15 14.95 -0.26 -1.67
CA PRO A 15 14.02 -0.74 -2.69
C PRO A 15 12.85 0.24 -2.83
N VAL A 16 12.73 0.82 -4.01
CA VAL A 16 11.67 1.77 -4.34
C VAL A 16 10.76 1.17 -5.40
N VAL A 17 9.47 1.42 -5.24
CA VAL A 17 8.48 1.10 -6.27
C VAL A 17 8.53 2.20 -7.33
N CYS A 18 8.41 1.79 -8.58
CA CYS A 18 8.42 2.69 -9.73
C CYS A 18 7.21 2.40 -10.63
N SER A 19 6.91 3.35 -11.50
CA SER A 19 5.97 3.18 -12.60
C SER A 19 6.73 3.21 -13.93
N ASP A 20 6.31 2.35 -14.85
CA ASP A 20 6.79 2.30 -16.24
C ASP A 20 6.28 3.49 -17.08
N THR A 21 5.16 4.10 -16.70
CA THR A 21 4.54 5.20 -17.44
C THR A 21 4.88 6.56 -16.81
N VAL A 22 5.61 7.38 -17.59
CA VAL A 22 5.98 8.76 -17.22
C VAL A 22 4.74 9.68 -17.09
N GLN A 23 3.60 9.31 -17.67
CA GLN A 23 2.40 10.16 -17.69
C GLN A 23 1.60 10.14 -16.38
N TRP A 24 1.59 9.02 -15.67
CA TRP A 24 0.70 8.83 -14.52
C TRP A 24 1.42 8.35 -13.27
N GLY A 25 2.61 7.78 -13.42
CA GLY A 25 3.46 7.32 -12.34
C GLY A 25 4.00 8.45 -11.47
N THR A 26 3.99 8.27 -10.15
CA THR A 26 4.54 9.28 -9.22
C THR A 26 6.04 9.12 -8.94
N ARG A 27 6.66 7.98 -9.33
CA ARG A 27 8.10 7.77 -9.26
C ARG A 27 8.69 7.13 -10.51
N ILE A 28 9.79 7.73 -10.97
CA ILE A 28 10.62 7.26 -12.10
C ILE A 28 12.00 6.85 -11.54
N CYS A 29 12.61 5.84 -12.16
CA CYS A 29 13.95 5.39 -11.80
C CYS A 29 15.03 6.39 -12.27
N PRO A 30 16.16 6.50 -11.54
CA PRO A 30 17.30 7.32 -11.95
C PRO A 30 17.99 6.76 -13.20
N GLU A 31 18.88 7.54 -13.81
CA GLU A 31 19.64 7.11 -14.99
C GLU A 31 20.43 5.81 -14.73
N GLY A 32 20.44 4.91 -15.71
CA GLY A 32 21.03 3.57 -15.59
C GLY A 32 20.12 2.52 -14.96
N TYR A 33 18.96 2.90 -14.42
CA TYR A 33 17.98 1.97 -13.87
C TYR A 33 16.73 1.88 -14.75
N GLN A 34 16.21 0.66 -14.96
CA GLN A 34 14.94 0.41 -15.61
C GLN A 34 13.90 -0.09 -14.61
N CYS A 35 12.66 0.34 -14.80
CA CYS A 35 11.54 -0.11 -13.98
C CYS A 35 11.08 -1.49 -14.46
N LEU A 36 11.31 -2.53 -13.66
CA LEU A 36 11.01 -3.91 -14.02
C LEU A 36 10.24 -4.62 -12.91
N THR A 37 9.47 -5.65 -13.26
CA THR A 37 8.69 -6.49 -12.33
C THR A 37 9.49 -7.68 -11.77
N LEU A 38 10.80 -7.50 -11.56
CA LEU A 38 11.71 -8.57 -11.13
C LEU A 38 11.78 -8.74 -9.61
N ALA A 39 11.60 -7.66 -8.84
CA ALA A 39 11.72 -7.72 -7.38
C ALA A 39 10.42 -8.14 -6.70
N LYS A 40 10.58 -8.83 -5.57
CA LYS A 40 9.51 -9.08 -4.62
C LYS A 40 9.01 -7.74 -4.07
N GLY A 41 7.68 -7.58 -3.97
CA GLY A 41 7.05 -6.32 -3.57
C GLY A 41 7.42 -5.87 -2.14
N PRO A 42 6.89 -4.73 -1.68
CA PRO A 42 7.15 -4.21 -0.34
C PRO A 42 6.89 -5.26 0.76
N TYR A 43 7.67 -5.21 1.83
CA TYR A 43 7.62 -6.18 2.94
C TYR A 43 7.76 -7.62 2.47
N ASP A 44 8.74 -7.90 1.61
CA ASP A 44 8.98 -9.25 1.08
C ASP A 44 7.73 -9.85 0.41
N GLY A 45 6.96 -9.02 -0.29
CA GLY A 45 5.77 -9.41 -1.02
C GLY A 45 4.52 -9.67 -0.19
N LEU A 46 4.51 -9.32 1.11
CA LEU A 46 3.29 -9.39 1.94
C LEU A 46 2.25 -8.34 1.53
N VAL A 47 2.71 -7.15 1.11
CA VAL A 47 1.82 -6.08 0.67
C VAL A 47 1.68 -6.15 -0.84
N ASN A 48 0.65 -6.84 -1.28
CA ASN A 48 0.26 -6.97 -2.68
C ASN A 48 -1.26 -7.08 -2.85
N PHE A 49 -1.74 -6.69 -4.03
CA PHE A 49 -3.16 -6.70 -4.38
C PHE A 49 -3.51 -7.73 -5.47
N ASP A 50 -2.56 -8.60 -5.83
CA ASP A 50 -2.76 -9.64 -6.86
C ASP A 50 -3.58 -10.84 -6.35
N ASN A 51 -3.61 -11.02 -5.03
CA ASN A 51 -4.26 -12.13 -4.35
C ASN A 51 -5.24 -11.60 -3.30
N VAL A 52 -6.43 -12.20 -3.25
CA VAL A 52 -7.50 -11.75 -2.34
C VAL A 52 -7.08 -11.82 -0.87
N LEU A 53 -6.40 -12.89 -0.45
CA LEU A 53 -5.97 -13.05 0.95
C LEU A 53 -4.99 -11.96 1.38
N PHE A 54 -3.96 -11.71 0.58
CA PHE A 54 -2.96 -10.69 0.89
C PHE A 54 -3.51 -9.26 0.77
N ALA A 55 -4.46 -9.03 -0.15
CA ALA A 55 -5.19 -7.78 -0.23
C ALA A 55 -6.00 -7.53 1.06
N LEU A 56 -6.70 -8.55 1.57
CA LEU A 56 -7.45 -8.45 2.83
C LEU A 56 -6.53 -8.19 4.03
N LEU A 57 -5.37 -8.85 4.11
CA LEU A 57 -4.38 -8.58 5.16
C LEU A 57 -3.87 -7.14 5.11
N SER A 58 -3.55 -6.65 3.91
CA SER A 58 -3.11 -5.27 3.71
C SER A 58 -4.21 -4.27 4.10
N ILE A 59 -5.47 -4.55 3.77
CA ILE A 59 -6.62 -3.72 4.16
C ILE A 59 -6.84 -3.75 5.67
N ALA A 60 -6.74 -4.91 6.30
CA ALA A 60 -6.83 -5.04 7.75
C ALA A 60 -5.74 -4.22 8.46
N GLN A 61 -4.50 -4.24 7.96
CA GLN A 61 -3.41 -3.39 8.46
C GLN A 61 -3.72 -1.89 8.25
N MET A 62 -4.27 -1.51 7.11
CA MET A 62 -4.67 -0.11 6.88
C MET A 62 -5.80 0.35 7.82
N MET A 63 -6.71 -0.54 8.22
CA MET A 63 -7.76 -0.23 9.18
C MET A 63 -7.24 0.02 10.61
N THR A 64 -6.08 -0.52 10.98
CA THR A 64 -5.44 -0.23 12.28
C THR A 64 -4.68 1.10 12.29
N LEU A 65 -4.64 1.81 11.16
CA LEU A 65 -3.86 3.05 10.96
C LEU A 65 -2.35 2.87 11.14
N GLU A 66 -1.84 1.64 11.09
CA GLU A 66 -0.41 1.36 11.18
C GLU A 66 0.19 1.19 9.78
N GLY A 67 1.19 2.00 9.44
CA GLY A 67 1.90 1.86 8.15
C GLY A 67 1.06 2.17 6.91
N TRP A 68 -0.18 2.66 7.05
CA TRP A 68 -1.09 2.94 5.94
C TRP A 68 -0.52 3.95 4.93
N VAL A 69 0.23 4.96 5.41
CA VAL A 69 0.87 5.95 4.54
C VAL A 69 1.95 5.30 3.67
N SER A 70 2.69 4.33 4.21
CA SER A 70 3.70 3.59 3.45
C SER A 70 3.05 2.75 2.35
N ILE A 71 1.96 2.04 2.67
CA ILE A 71 1.19 1.24 1.70
C ILE A 71 0.62 2.15 0.60
N MET A 72 -0.01 3.27 0.98
CA MET A 72 -0.54 4.27 0.06
C MET A 72 0.57 4.80 -0.87
N ARG A 73 1.75 5.11 -0.35
CA ARG A 73 2.89 5.57 -1.16
C ARG A 73 3.32 4.51 -2.16
N TYR A 74 3.44 3.25 -1.76
CA TYR A 74 3.81 2.18 -2.68
C TYR A 74 2.82 2.02 -3.85
N VAL A 75 1.52 2.11 -3.57
CA VAL A 75 0.48 1.99 -4.61
C VAL A 75 0.40 3.26 -5.48
N SER A 76 0.60 4.43 -4.88
CA SER A 76 0.69 5.69 -5.63
C SER A 76 1.87 5.67 -6.61
N ASP A 77 3.04 5.23 -6.12
CA ASP A 77 4.29 5.16 -6.89
C ASP A 77 4.19 4.19 -8.07
N SER A 78 3.40 3.11 -7.95
CA SER A 78 3.16 2.17 -9.05
C SER A 78 2.10 2.62 -10.06
N THR A 79 1.03 3.26 -9.59
CA THR A 79 -0.19 3.48 -10.39
C THR A 79 -0.39 4.94 -10.75
N SER A 80 -0.81 5.75 -9.77
CA SER A 80 -1.06 7.18 -9.96
C SER A 80 -1.28 7.90 -8.63
N GLY A 81 -0.98 9.20 -8.60
CA GLY A 81 -1.26 10.06 -7.46
C GLY A 81 -2.75 10.18 -7.12
N PHE A 82 -3.67 9.96 -8.08
CA PHE A 82 -5.11 10.02 -7.82
C PHE A 82 -5.60 8.92 -6.86
N VAL A 83 -4.86 7.83 -6.72
CA VAL A 83 -5.19 6.74 -5.79
C VAL A 83 -5.15 7.21 -4.33
N PHE A 84 -4.46 8.32 -4.05
CA PHE A 84 -4.49 9.00 -2.75
C PHE A 84 -5.92 9.21 -2.21
N PHE A 85 -6.83 9.70 -3.05
CA PHE A 85 -8.20 10.00 -2.61
C PHE A 85 -8.98 8.73 -2.23
N PHE A 86 -8.72 7.63 -2.93
CA PHE A 86 -9.30 6.33 -2.59
C PHE A 86 -8.83 5.85 -1.21
N PHE A 87 -7.53 5.90 -0.94
CA PHE A 87 -6.99 5.52 0.36
C PHE A 87 -7.44 6.44 1.48
N LEU A 88 -7.56 7.74 1.21
CA LEU A 88 -8.07 8.70 2.19
C LEU A 88 -9.51 8.36 2.59
N ALA A 89 -10.39 8.08 1.62
CA ALA A 89 -11.77 7.67 1.90
C ALA A 89 -11.81 6.35 2.71
N LEU A 90 -10.99 5.37 2.36
CA LEU A 90 -10.89 4.08 3.04
C LEU A 90 -10.44 4.25 4.50
N VAL A 91 -9.41 5.05 4.73
CA VAL A 91 -8.82 5.32 6.06
C VAL A 91 -9.72 6.19 6.93
N LEU A 92 -10.58 7.02 6.33
CA LEU A 92 -11.59 7.76 7.10
C LEU A 92 -12.78 6.86 7.48
N VAL A 93 -13.30 6.06 6.56
CA VAL A 93 -14.52 5.29 6.79
C VAL A 93 -14.25 3.97 7.53
N GLY A 94 -13.18 3.25 7.19
CA GLY A 94 -12.90 1.90 7.67
C GLY A 94 -12.66 1.80 9.19
N PRO A 95 -11.72 2.57 9.76
CA PRO A 95 -11.46 2.59 11.21
C PRO A 95 -12.68 3.10 12.00
N LEU A 96 -13.42 4.09 11.47
CA LEU A 96 -14.66 4.56 12.10
C LEU A 96 -15.72 3.47 12.16
N LEU A 97 -15.89 2.70 11.09
CA LEU A 97 -16.80 1.54 11.09
C LEU A 97 -16.37 0.50 12.12
N SER A 98 -15.08 0.17 12.15
CA SER A 98 -14.51 -0.82 13.08
C SER A 98 -14.69 -0.38 14.54
N LEU A 99 -14.36 0.87 14.87
CA LEU A 99 -14.60 1.43 16.20
C LEU A 99 -16.09 1.44 16.56
N LYS A 100 -16.96 1.85 15.65
CA LYS A 100 -18.41 1.87 15.88
C LYS A 100 -18.97 0.49 16.16
N MET A 101 -18.47 -0.55 15.48
CA MET A 101 -18.84 -1.94 15.75
C MET A 101 -18.40 -2.38 17.16
N PHE A 102 -17.17 -2.08 17.57
CA PHE A 102 -16.69 -2.40 18.92
C PHE A 102 -17.45 -1.64 20.01
N LEU A 103 -17.68 -0.33 19.82
CA LEU A 103 -18.42 0.51 20.76
C LEU A 103 -19.88 0.05 20.92
N ALA A 104 -20.54 -0.38 19.84
CA ALA A 104 -21.89 -0.91 19.90
C ALA A 104 -21.96 -2.19 20.75
N ILE A 105 -21.00 -3.11 20.59
CA ILE A 105 -20.93 -4.35 21.36
C ILE A 105 -20.67 -4.05 22.85
N ILE A 106 -19.73 -3.16 23.15
CA ILE A 106 -19.38 -2.78 24.53
C ILE A 106 -20.58 -2.12 25.21
N THR A 107 -21.25 -1.19 24.55
CA THR A 107 -22.44 -0.50 25.07
C THR A 107 -23.57 -1.48 25.35
N ASN A 108 -23.80 -2.46 24.47
CA ASN A 108 -24.83 -3.48 24.71
C ASN A 108 -24.54 -4.31 25.98
N ARG A 109 -23.29 -4.71 26.19
CA ARG A 109 -22.89 -5.46 27.39
C ARG A 109 -22.99 -4.62 28.67
N LEU A 110 -22.68 -3.33 28.60
CA LEU A 110 -22.81 -2.40 29.73
C LEU A 110 -24.27 -2.12 30.09
N ASN A 111 -25.17 -2.04 29.11
CA ASN A 111 -26.60 -1.84 29.36
C ASN A 111 -27.31 -3.09 29.91
N GLU A 112 -26.68 -4.26 29.83
CA GLU A 112 -27.17 -5.54 30.35
C GLU A 112 -26.70 -5.84 31.79
N MET A 113 -25.88 -4.96 32.40
CA MET A 113 -25.42 -5.02 33.80
C MET A 113 -26.13 -4.00 34.68
#